data_AF-A0AAV2C9B1-F1
#
_entry.id   AF-A0AAV2C9B1-F1
#
_cell.length_a   1.000
_cell.length_b   1.000
_cell.length_c   1.000
_cell.angle_alpha   90.00
_cell.angle_beta   90.00
_cell.angle_gamma   90.00
#
_symmetry.space_group_name_H-M   'P 1'
#
loop_
_entity.id
_entity.type
_entity.pdbx_description
1 polymer ?
#
loop_
_entity_poly.entity_id
_entity_poly.type
_entity_poly.pdbx_seq_one_letter_code
_entity_poly.pdbx_strand_id
1 'polypeptide(L)' 'MAYHQLATDNALNILSSCIALEYVDFTGCLDVALDGKFFLDKFPKVIVLGPHVMDLYYQMYSSEDDDEVLDDDE' A
#
# COMPACT_ATOMS: atom_id res chain seq x y z
N MET A 1 -5.14 -13.79 -9.50
CA MET A 1 -4.62 -12.68 -10.33
C MET A 1 -3.23 -12.34 -9.82
N ALA A 2 -2.25 -12.19 -10.72
CA ALA A 2 -0.93 -11.70 -10.36
C ALA A 2 -0.86 -10.23 -10.77
N TYR A 3 -0.65 -9.33 -9.81
CA TYR A 3 -0.39 -7.92 -10.08
C TYR A 3 1.10 -7.74 -10.37
N HIS A 4 1.43 -6.85 -11.32
CA HIS A 4 2.82 -6.47 -11.52
C HIS A 4 3.27 -5.60 -10.35
N GLN A 5 4.42 -5.94 -9.79
CA GLN A 5 5.05 -5.17 -8.72
C GLN A 5 5.40 -3.78 -9.25
N LEU A 6 4.88 -2.74 -8.59
CA LEU A 6 5.20 -1.35 -8.92
C LEU A 6 6.28 -0.87 -7.95
N ALA A 7 7.49 -0.66 -8.44
CA ALA A 7 8.56 -0.06 -7.64
C ALA A 7 8.33 1.45 -7.48
N THR A 8 8.89 2.00 -6.39
CA THR A 8 8.80 3.43 -6.07
C THR A 8 9.30 4.32 -7.21
N ASP A 9 10.44 3.98 -7.84
CA ASP A 9 10.99 4.78 -8.96
C ASP A 9 10.04 4.85 -10.16
N ASN A 10 9.36 3.75 -10.46
CA ASN A 10 8.36 3.72 -11.53
C ASN A 10 7.16 4.61 -11.19
N ALA A 11 6.68 4.59 -9.94
CA ALA A 11 5.61 5.47 -9.48
C ALA A 11 6.01 6.95 -9.60
N LEU A 12 7.24 7.31 -9.20
CA LEU A 12 7.76 8.67 -9.33
C LEU A 12 7.81 9.16 -10.78
N ASN A 13 8.24 8.29 -11.71
CA ASN A 13 8.25 8.63 -13.13
C ASN A 13 6.84 8.95 -13.65
N ILE A 14 5.84 8.16 -13.25
CA ILE A 14 4.43 8.41 -13.61
C ILE A 14 3.97 9.75 -13.02
N LEU A 15 4.18 9.97 -11.72
CA LEU A 15 3.79 11.20 -11.03
C LEU A 15 4.40 12.45 -11.67
N SER A 16 5.68 12.39 -12.04
CA SER A 16 6.40 13.51 -12.68
C SER A 16 5.94 13.80 -14.12
N SER A 17 5.47 12.77 -14.83
CA SER A 17 5.05 12.90 -16.24
C SER A 17 3.61 13.40 -16.37
N CYS A 18 2.79 13.22 -15.33
CA CYS A 18 1.39 13.61 -15.31
C CYS A 18 1.19 14.98 -14.64
N ILE A 19 1.45 16.06 -15.38
CA ILE A 19 1.40 17.44 -14.84
C ILE A 19 0.02 17.92 -14.36
N ALA A 20 -1.06 17.26 -14.81
CA ALA A 20 -2.44 17.57 -14.45
C ALA A 20 -3.05 16.50 -13.51
N LEU A 21 -2.21 15.68 -12.89
CA LEU A 21 -2.68 14.64 -11.97
C LEU A 21 -3.27 15.29 -10.71
N GLU A 22 -4.54 14.98 -10.43
CA GLU A 22 -5.26 15.51 -9.27
C GLU A 22 -5.49 14.43 -8.20
N TYR A 23 -5.60 13.17 -8.61
CA TYR A 23 -5.94 12.06 -7.72
C TYR A 23 -5.07 10.85 -7.99
N VAL A 24 -4.68 10.16 -6.93
CA VAL A 24 -3.88 8.94 -6.99
C VAL A 24 -4.33 7.96 -5.91
N ASP A 25 -4.34 6.68 -6.25
CA ASP A 25 -4.61 5.59 -5.32
C ASP A 25 -3.49 4.55 -5.43
N PHE A 26 -2.85 4.26 -4.30
CA PHE A 26 -1.80 3.24 -4.18
C PHE A 26 -2.27 2.00 -3.39
N THR A 27 -3.57 1.84 -3.19
CA THR A 27 -4.11 0.63 -2.54
C THR A 27 -3.59 -0.62 -3.27
N GLY A 28 -2.96 -1.53 -2.52
CA GLY A 28 -2.34 -2.75 -3.05
C GLY A 28 -0.92 -2.60 -3.62
N CYS A 29 -0.36 -1.38 -3.63
CA CYS A 29 1.04 -1.13 -4.03
C CYS A 29 1.97 -1.19 -2.80
N LEU A 30 2.27 -2.40 -2.32
CA LEU A 30 3.01 -2.63 -1.06
C LEU A 30 4.46 -2.11 -1.08
N ASP A 31 5.10 -2.09 -2.25
CA ASP A 31 6.51 -1.68 -2.40
C ASP A 31 6.70 -0.20 -2.78
N VAL A 32 5.61 0.58 -2.78
CA VAL A 32 5.67 2.02 -3.05
C VAL A 32 5.82 2.76 -1.72
N ALA A 33 7.06 3.17 -1.42
CA ALA A 33 7.43 3.87 -0.20
C ALA A 33 7.20 5.38 -0.33
N LEU A 34 5.96 5.80 -0.60
CA LEU A 34 5.58 7.21 -0.70
C LEU A 34 4.54 7.55 0.39
N ASP A 35 4.89 8.47 1.27
CA ASP A 35 4.03 8.88 2.38
C ASP A 35 3.27 10.19 2.12
N GLY A 36 2.34 10.53 3.01
CA GLY A 36 1.55 11.76 2.87
C GLY A 36 2.43 13.01 2.87
N LYS A 37 3.55 12.98 3.62
CA LYS A 37 4.51 14.09 3.68
C LYS A 37 5.21 14.29 2.34
N PHE A 38 5.61 13.21 1.69
CA PHE A 38 6.20 13.24 0.35
C PHE A 38 5.26 13.92 -0.65
N PHE A 39 3.97 13.57 -0.66
CA PHE A 39 2.99 14.21 -1.54
C PHE A 39 2.81 15.69 -1.24
N LEU A 40 2.74 16.07 0.05
CA LEU A 40 2.65 17.47 0.45
C LEU A 40 3.88 18.28 -0.01
N ASP A 41 5.08 17.71 0.06
CA ASP A 41 6.33 18.40 -0.30
C ASP A 41 6.58 18.44 -1.82
N LYS A 42 6.30 17.35 -2.54
CA LYS A 42 6.66 17.20 -3.96
C LYS A 42 5.51 17.39 -4.94
N PHE A 43 4.30 17.00 -4.54
CA PHE A 43 3.11 16.99 -5.39
C PHE A 43 1.91 17.61 -4.66
N PRO A 44 2.00 18.87 -4.20
CA PRO A 44 1.02 19.46 -3.25
C PRO A 44 -0.40 19.59 -3.79
N LYS A 45 -0.60 19.40 -5.10
CA LYS A 45 -1.91 19.43 -5.76
C LYS A 45 -2.54 18.04 -5.92
N VAL A 46 -1.79 16.97 -5.66
CA VAL A 46 -2.26 15.60 -5.79
C VAL A 46 -2.93 15.17 -4.50
N ILE A 47 -4.14 14.62 -4.62
CA ILE A 47 -4.92 14.05 -3.53
C ILE A 47 -4.74 12.54 -3.56
N VAL A 48 -4.30 11.97 -2.43
CA VAL A 48 -4.20 10.51 -2.27
C VAL A 48 -5.56 9.99 -1.79
N LEU A 49 -6.19 9.11 -2.58
CA LEU A 49 -7.56 8.64 -2.39
C LEU A 49 -7.68 7.41 -1.47
N GLY A 50 -6.62 6.63 -1.33
CA GLY A 50 -6.60 5.42 -0.52
C GLY A 50 -6.03 5.66 0.89
N PRO A 51 -6.39 4.85 1.89
CA PRO A 51 -5.70 4.88 3.17
C PRO A 51 -4.23 4.42 3.00
N HIS A 52 -3.39 4.73 3.98
CA HIS A 52 -2.04 4.14 4.15
C HIS A 52 -2.15 2.64 4.53
N VAL A 53 -2.88 1.85 3.73
CA VAL A 53 -3.32 0.46 4.02
C VAL A 53 -2.15 -0.53 3.90
N MET A 54 -1.06 -0.27 4.62
CA MET A 54 -0.27 -1.36 5.19
C MET A 54 -1.05 -2.03 6.34
N ASP A 55 -1.95 -1.32 7.01
CA ASP A 55 -2.51 -1.79 8.28
C ASP A 55 -3.69 -2.78 8.17
N LEU A 56 -4.64 -2.62 7.24
CA LEU A 56 -5.88 -3.44 7.33
C LEU A 56 -5.70 -4.87 6.82
N TYR A 57 -4.83 -5.10 5.83
CA TYR A 57 -4.53 -6.47 5.38
C TYR A 57 -3.71 -7.23 6.43
N TYR A 58 -2.72 -6.58 7.06
CA TYR A 58 -1.93 -7.20 8.14
C TYR A 58 -2.74 -7.40 9.44
N GLN A 59 -3.59 -6.45 9.83
CA GLN A 59 -4.39 -6.58 11.06
C GLN A 59 -5.46 -7.68 10.97
N MET A 60 -6.03 -7.89 9.77
CA MET A 60 -7.04 -8.93 9.55
C MET A 60 -6.45 -10.35 9.53
N TYR A 61 -5.20 -10.51 9.09
CA TYR A 61 -4.49 -11.80 9.08
C TYR A 61 -3.58 -12.05 10.31
N SER A 62 -3.39 -11.07 11.21
CA SER A 62 -2.57 -11.23 12.41
C SER A 62 -3.39 -11.52 13.68
N SER A 63 -4.71 -11.63 13.59
CA SER A 63 -5.61 -11.83 14.75
C SER A 63 -6.22 -13.23 14.87
N GLU A 64 -5.81 -14.20 14.05
CA GLU A 64 -6.38 -15.56 14.07
C GLU A 64 -5.29 -16.62 13.85
N ASP A 65 -4.41 -16.83 14.83
CA ASP A 65 -3.61 -18.06 14.97
C ASP A 65 -3.22 -18.21 16.45
N ASP A 66 -4.19 -18.49 17.33
CA ASP A 66 -3.92 -19.27 18.54
C ASP A 66 -4.16 -20.73 18.14
N ASP A 67 -3.06 -21.43 17.88
CA ASP A 67 -3.00 -22.82 17.45
C ASP A 67 -3.90 -23.73 18.31
N GLU A 68 -4.91 -24.36 17.71
CA GLU A 68 -5.55 -25.53 18.32
C GLU A 68 -4.52 -26.68 18.34
N VAL A 69 -3.90 -26.88 19.50
CA VAL A 69 -3.16 -28.12 19.80
C VAL A 69 -4.18 -29.24 19.99
N LEU A 70 -4.43 -30.00 18.92
CA LEU A 70 -5.02 -31.33 19.01
C LEU A 70 -3.97 -32.26 19.63
N ASP A 71 -4.03 -32.44 20.96
CA ASP A 71 -3.43 -33.62 21.60
C ASP A 71 -4.40 -34.79 21.45
N ASP A 72 -4.31 -35.47 20.31
CA ASP A 72 -4.76 -36.85 20.11
C ASP A 72 -3.52 -37.72 20.34
N ASP A 73 -3.44 -38.46 21.45
CA ASP A 73 -2.84 -39.81 21.51
C ASP A 73 -2.97 -40.45 22.91
N GLU A 74 -3.70 -41.58 22.89
CA GLU A 74 -3.74 -42.77 23.79
C GLU A 74 -4.41 -42.75 25.18
#